data_AF-A0A2A6BB89-F1
#
_entry.id   AF-A0A2A6BB89-F1
#
_cell.length_a   1.000
_cell.length_b   1.000
_cell.length_c   1.000
_cell.angle_alpha   90.00
_cell.angle_beta   90.00
_cell.angle_gamma   90.00
#
_symmetry.space_group_name_H-M   'P 1'
#
loop_
_entity.id
_entity.type
_entity.pdbx_description
1 polymer ?
#
loop_
_entity_poly.entity_id
_entity_poly.type
_entity_poly.pdbx_seq_one_letter_code
_entity_poly.pdbx_strand_id
1 'polypeptide(L)'
;MSSKRKLIIDTDGVADDIRAVSLALQHPDVEVLAITTTHGCVKTEQAAANVARALRANGVKVPIYKGATTQSTPVKENTWDESVFFGKDGIGGQPTAFPEVLESDFSCWETEHAAQALIRLTREHENVTVVAIGCLTNLALALKLDDDFKRKLEGVVIMGGNYYG
;
A
#
# COMPACT_ATOMS: atom_id res chain seq x y z
N MET A 1 13.14 19.86 17.70
CA MET A 1 12.22 19.43 16.63
C MET A 1 11.93 17.97 16.88
N SER A 2 10.66 17.57 17.03
CA SER A 2 10.30 16.15 17.21
C SER A 2 10.77 15.36 16.00
N SER A 3 11.27 14.13 16.18
CA SER A 3 11.56 13.27 15.04
C SER A 3 10.26 12.98 14.27
N LYS A 4 10.31 12.99 12.94
CA LYS A 4 9.16 12.63 12.10
C LYS A 4 8.75 11.19 12.38
N ARG A 5 7.45 10.91 12.25
CA ARG A 5 6.90 9.54 12.30
C ARG A 5 7.20 8.85 10.97
N LYS A 6 7.87 7.69 11.03
CA LYS A 6 8.22 6.91 9.84
C LYS A 6 7.12 5.92 9.54
N LEU A 7 6.57 5.98 8.33
CA LEU A 7 5.47 5.14 7.89
C LEU A 7 5.89 4.25 6.74
N ILE A 8 5.43 3.00 6.77
CA ILE A 8 5.25 2.16 5.58
C ILE A 8 3.75 1.99 5.39
N ILE A 9 3.23 2.32 4.21
CA ILE A 9 1.80 2.23 3.91
C ILE A 9 1.54 1.00 3.03
N ASP A 10 0.71 0.07 3.49
CA ASP A 10 0.28 -1.13 2.76
C ASP A 10 -1.15 -0.95 2.25
N THR A 11 -1.34 -0.92 0.93
CA THR A 11 -2.57 -0.40 0.28
C THR A 11 -2.97 -1.22 -0.95
N ASP A 12 -4.26 -1.25 -1.28
CA ASP A 12 -4.79 -1.75 -2.55
C ASP A 12 -5.12 -0.63 -3.56
N GLY A 13 -4.84 0.63 -3.20
CA GLY A 13 -4.64 1.73 -4.15
C GLY A 13 -5.91 2.28 -4.81
N VAL A 14 -7.06 2.23 -4.15
CA VAL A 14 -8.30 2.85 -4.66
C VAL A 14 -8.52 4.28 -4.16
N ALA A 15 -9.68 4.87 -4.44
CA ALA A 15 -9.92 6.31 -4.34
C ALA A 15 -9.59 6.93 -2.96
N ASP A 16 -9.98 6.29 -1.86
CA ASP A 16 -9.69 6.77 -0.52
C ASP A 16 -8.25 6.48 -0.09
N ASP A 17 -7.67 5.35 -0.47
CA ASP A 17 -6.25 5.05 -0.29
C ASP A 17 -5.35 6.11 -0.91
N ILE A 18 -5.62 6.49 -2.16
CA ILE A 18 -4.81 7.50 -2.86
C ILE A 18 -4.90 8.87 -2.17
N ARG A 19 -6.06 9.19 -1.58
CA ARG A 19 -6.21 10.37 -0.73
C ARG A 19 -5.43 10.24 0.58
N ALA A 20 -5.46 9.08 1.24
CA ALA A 20 -4.71 8.83 2.47
C ALA A 20 -3.19 8.88 2.24
N VAL A 21 -2.70 8.29 1.15
CA VAL A 21 -1.32 8.37 0.70
C VAL A 21 -0.93 9.83 0.45
N SER A 22 -1.74 10.59 -0.29
CA SER A 22 -1.47 12.01 -0.55
C SER A 22 -1.40 12.83 0.76
N LEU A 23 -2.29 12.57 1.71
CA LEU A 23 -2.24 13.19 3.04
C LEU A 23 -0.92 12.89 3.77
N ALA A 24 -0.51 11.62 3.78
CA ALA A 24 0.73 11.20 4.44
C ALA A 24 1.97 11.82 3.80
N LEU A 25 2.01 11.91 2.46
CA LEU A 25 3.13 12.49 1.72
C LEU A 25 3.30 14.00 1.95
N GLN A 26 2.20 14.72 2.19
CA GLN A 26 2.22 16.18 2.41
C GLN A 26 2.31 16.56 3.90
N HIS A 27 2.16 15.62 4.83
CA HIS A 27 2.15 15.94 6.25
C HIS A 27 3.57 16.24 6.79
N PRO A 28 3.82 17.39 7.45
CA PRO A 28 5.18 17.82 7.81
C PRO A 28 5.88 16.89 8.80
N ASP A 29 5.11 16.28 9.72
CA ASP A 29 5.63 15.38 10.75
C ASP A 29 5.68 13.90 10.33
N VAL A 30 5.47 13.59 9.05
CA VAL A 30 5.48 12.24 8.51
C VAL A 30 6.62 12.08 7.51
N GLU A 31 7.24 10.91 7.54
CA GLU A 31 8.18 10.43 6.54
C GLU A 31 7.66 9.09 6.02
N VAL A 32 7.26 9.03 4.75
CA VAL A 32 6.84 7.78 4.11
C VAL A 32 8.09 7.10 3.56
N LEU A 33 8.52 6.01 4.20
CA LEU A 33 9.70 5.25 3.81
C LEU A 33 9.48 4.46 2.53
N ALA A 34 8.31 3.84 2.42
CA ALA A 34 7.91 3.00 1.30
C ALA A 34 6.39 2.88 1.23
N ILE A 35 5.89 2.51 0.05
CA ILE A 35 4.50 2.08 -0.15
C ILE A 35 4.52 0.65 -0.66
N THR A 36 3.83 -0.25 0.03
CA THR A 36 3.65 -1.64 -0.40
C THR A 36 2.25 -1.80 -0.97
N THR A 37 2.11 -2.51 -2.08
CA THR A 37 0.79 -2.77 -2.66
C THR A 37 0.35 -4.21 -2.47
N THR A 38 -0.95 -4.40 -2.30
CA THR A 38 -1.58 -5.70 -2.11
C THR A 38 -2.83 -5.82 -2.98
N HIS A 39 -3.40 -7.02 -3.05
CA HIS A 39 -4.68 -7.25 -3.72
C HIS A 39 -5.84 -6.73 -2.86
N GLY A 40 -6.96 -6.40 -3.48
CA GLY A 40 -8.16 -5.94 -2.79
C GLY A 40 -9.23 -5.53 -3.80
N CYS A 41 -9.69 -4.28 -3.70
CA CYS A 41 -10.71 -3.71 -4.59
C CYS A 41 -10.27 -3.69 -6.06
N VAL A 42 -8.95 -3.63 -6.31
CA VAL A 42 -8.34 -3.79 -7.63
C VAL A 42 -7.19 -4.79 -7.59
N LYS A 43 -6.70 -5.19 -8.78
CA LYS A 43 -5.51 -6.03 -8.91
C LYS A 43 -4.28 -5.28 -8.38
N THR A 44 -3.34 -6.01 -7.78
CA THR A 44 -2.12 -5.44 -7.18
C THR A 44 -1.29 -4.61 -8.17
N GLU A 45 -1.27 -4.97 -9.45
CA GLU A 45 -0.63 -4.18 -10.51
C GLU A 45 -1.33 -2.83 -10.73
N GLN A 46 -2.68 -2.81 -10.69
CA GLN A 46 -3.46 -1.58 -10.79
C GLN A 46 -3.25 -0.71 -9.55
N ALA A 47 -3.21 -1.32 -8.35
CA ALA A 47 -2.86 -0.62 -7.11
C ALA A 47 -1.49 0.07 -7.20
N ALA A 48 -0.47 -0.64 -7.70
CA ALA A 48 0.87 -0.09 -7.89
C ALA A 48 0.88 1.07 -8.89
N ALA A 49 0.15 0.94 -10.01
CA ALA A 49 0.03 2.02 -10.99
C ALA A 49 -0.68 3.26 -10.42
N ASN A 50 -1.73 3.07 -9.62
CA ASN A 50 -2.43 4.17 -8.96
C ASN A 50 -1.54 4.89 -7.94
N VAL A 51 -0.79 4.14 -7.13
CA VAL A 51 0.19 4.71 -6.19
C VAL A 51 1.26 5.49 -6.95
N ALA A 52 1.81 4.94 -8.03
CA ALA A 52 2.80 5.63 -8.86
C ALA A 52 2.29 6.95 -9.44
N ARG A 53 1.04 6.93 -9.94
CA ARG A 53 0.34 8.12 -10.42
C ARG A 53 0.15 9.15 -9.30
N ALA A 54 -0.20 8.71 -8.10
CA ALA A 54 -0.35 9.56 -6.93
C ALA A 54 0.98 10.20 -6.48
N LEU A 55 2.09 9.45 -6.52
CA LEU A 55 3.42 10.00 -6.23
C LEU A 55 3.78 11.13 -7.20
N ARG A 56 3.50 10.95 -8.51
CA ARG A 56 3.67 12.03 -9.51
C ARG A 56 2.76 13.22 -9.23
N ALA A 57 1.49 12.98 -8.89
CA ALA A 57 0.55 14.05 -8.56
C ALA A 57 1.01 14.89 -7.35
N ASN A 58 1.70 14.26 -6.39
CA ASN A 58 2.27 14.90 -5.21
C ASN A 58 3.69 15.44 -5.42
N GLY A 59 4.32 15.20 -6.58
CA GLY A 59 5.67 15.67 -6.89
C GLY A 59 6.80 15.02 -6.06
N VAL A 60 6.58 13.80 -5.57
CA VAL A 60 7.50 13.10 -4.65
C VAL A 60 7.97 11.76 -5.22
N LYS A 61 9.05 11.22 -4.65
CA LYS A 61 9.58 9.89 -4.99
C LYS A 61 9.69 9.06 -3.71
N VAL A 62 8.99 7.94 -3.69
CA VAL A 62 8.99 6.96 -2.60
C VAL A 62 9.00 5.57 -3.27
N PRO A 63 9.82 4.61 -2.80
CA PRO A 63 9.85 3.29 -3.40
C PRO A 63 8.51 2.57 -3.23
N ILE A 64 8.06 1.94 -4.32
CA ILE A 64 6.88 1.08 -4.34
C ILE A 64 7.36 -0.37 -4.36
N TYR A 65 6.77 -1.22 -3.52
CA TYR A 65 7.03 -2.67 -3.56
C TYR A 65 5.74 -3.41 -3.84
N LYS A 66 5.70 -4.15 -4.95
CA LYS A 66 4.53 -4.96 -5.30
C LYS A 66 4.47 -6.20 -4.41
N GLY A 67 3.30 -6.46 -3.84
CA GLY A 67 3.08 -7.59 -2.93
C GLY A 67 2.19 -8.68 -3.49
N ALA A 68 1.44 -9.31 -2.59
CA ALA A 68 0.58 -10.44 -2.89
C ALA A 68 -0.46 -10.08 -3.96
N THR A 69 -0.60 -10.95 -4.95
CA THR A 69 -1.59 -10.82 -6.04
C THR A 69 -2.90 -11.53 -5.76
N THR A 70 -2.94 -12.36 -4.72
CA THR A 70 -4.11 -13.14 -4.32
C THR A 70 -4.16 -13.31 -2.80
N GLN A 71 -5.34 -13.65 -2.30
CA GLN A 71 -5.59 -14.04 -0.92
C GLN A 71 -4.82 -15.32 -0.52
N SER A 72 -4.33 -15.36 0.73
CA SER A 72 -3.58 -16.51 1.26
C SER A 72 -4.43 -17.76 1.50
N THR A 73 -5.75 -17.62 1.55
CA THR A 73 -6.67 -18.73 1.78
C THR A 73 -7.68 -18.77 0.62
N PRO A 74 -7.99 -19.94 0.05
CA PRO A 74 -9.04 -20.05 -0.94
C PRO A 74 -10.40 -19.81 -0.25
N VAL A 75 -10.88 -18.58 -0.31
CA VAL A 75 -12.25 -18.22 0.05
C VAL A 75 -13.10 -18.33 -1.21
N LYS A 76 -14.41 -18.61 -1.08
CA LYS A 76 -15.35 -18.50 -2.20
C LYS A 76 -15.09 -17.18 -2.92
N GLU A 77 -14.91 -17.23 -4.24
CA GLU A 77 -14.80 -16.01 -5.04
C GLU A 77 -15.97 -15.10 -4.68
N ASN A 78 -15.65 -13.90 -4.22
CA ASN A 78 -16.64 -12.84 -4.12
C ASN A 78 -17.11 -12.60 -5.56
N THR A 79 -18.38 -12.88 -5.82
CA THR A 79 -19.00 -12.63 -7.13
C THR A 79 -19.21 -11.14 -7.40
N TRP A 80 -18.85 -10.29 -6.44
CA TRP A 80 -18.98 -8.84 -6.51
C TRP A 80 -17.67 -8.24 -6.99
N ASP A 81 -17.71 -7.63 -8.18
CA ASP A 81 -16.61 -6.85 -8.71
C ASP A 81 -16.57 -5.49 -8.02
N GLU A 82 -15.83 -5.38 -6.93
CA GLU A 82 -15.67 -4.12 -6.18
C GLU A 82 -15.00 -3.02 -7.02
N SER A 83 -14.27 -3.40 -8.08
CA SER A 83 -13.60 -2.45 -8.96
C SER A 83 -14.57 -1.51 -9.69
N VAL A 84 -15.86 -1.84 -9.81
CA VAL A 84 -16.81 -0.95 -10.49
C VAL A 84 -17.30 0.21 -9.61
N PHE A 85 -17.11 0.15 -8.28
CA PHE A 85 -17.62 1.20 -7.39
C PHE A 85 -16.86 2.52 -7.54
N PHE A 86 -15.53 2.45 -7.62
CA PHE A 86 -14.66 3.60 -7.83
C PHE A 86 -14.25 3.77 -9.31
N GLY A 87 -14.86 3.01 -10.23
CA GLY A 87 -14.46 2.91 -11.62
C GLY A 87 -13.38 1.85 -11.84
N LYS A 88 -13.30 1.26 -13.04
CA LYS A 88 -12.49 0.05 -13.33
C LYS A 88 -11.00 0.12 -12.94
N ASP A 89 -10.44 1.31 -12.84
CA ASP A 89 -9.06 1.55 -12.42
C ASP A 89 -8.92 1.80 -10.90
N GLY A 90 -10.02 1.87 -10.15
CA GLY A 90 -10.08 2.17 -8.73
C GLY A 90 -10.09 3.67 -8.38
N ILE A 91 -9.95 4.56 -9.36
CA ILE A 91 -9.71 6.01 -9.14
C ILE A 91 -10.47 6.91 -10.14
N GLY A 92 -11.61 6.45 -10.64
CA GLY A 92 -12.56 7.25 -11.42
C GLY A 92 -12.55 7.03 -12.93
N GLY A 93 -11.69 6.17 -13.48
CA GLY A 93 -11.69 5.78 -14.89
C GLY A 93 -11.29 6.89 -15.86
N GLN A 94 -10.44 7.83 -15.43
CA GLN A 94 -9.98 8.97 -16.23
C GLN A 94 -8.45 8.92 -16.44
N PRO A 95 -7.95 8.03 -17.32
CA PRO A 95 -6.51 7.82 -17.48
C PRO A 95 -5.78 9.02 -18.12
N THR A 96 -6.49 9.84 -18.90
CA THR A 96 -5.92 11.01 -19.60
C THR A 96 -5.94 12.30 -18.76
N ALA A 97 -6.64 12.30 -17.61
CA ALA A 97 -6.62 13.43 -16.69
C ALA A 97 -5.25 13.56 -16.01
N PHE A 98 -4.90 14.76 -15.56
CA PHE A 98 -3.61 14.99 -14.90
C PHE A 98 -3.48 14.24 -13.55
N PRO A 99 -2.30 13.64 -13.25
CA PRO A 99 -1.24 13.28 -14.19
C PRO A 99 -1.72 12.17 -15.12
N GLU A 100 -1.41 12.23 -16.42
CA GLU A 100 -1.76 11.15 -17.35
C GLU A 100 -1.14 9.82 -16.89
N VAL A 101 -1.88 8.73 -17.04
CA VAL A 101 -1.41 7.37 -16.78
C VAL A 101 -0.32 7.02 -17.79
N LEU A 102 0.79 6.48 -17.30
CA LEU A 102 1.91 6.04 -18.13
C LEU A 102 2.01 4.52 -18.11
N GLU A 103 2.47 3.90 -19.19
CA GLU A 103 2.77 2.46 -19.20
C GLU A 103 3.79 2.09 -18.11
N SER A 104 4.72 2.99 -17.81
CA SER A 104 5.70 2.83 -16.73
C SER A 104 5.07 2.70 -15.35
N ASP A 105 3.83 3.19 -15.14
CA ASP A 105 3.13 3.08 -13.85
C ASP A 105 2.87 1.62 -13.48
N PHE A 106 2.68 0.78 -14.48
CA PHE A 106 2.48 -0.66 -14.36
C PHE A 106 3.80 -1.43 -14.31
N SER A 107 4.92 -0.78 -14.02
CA SER A 107 6.22 -1.43 -13.81
C SER A 107 7.18 -0.67 -12.88
N CYS A 108 6.78 0.47 -12.32
CA CYS A 108 7.62 1.31 -11.46
C CYS A 108 7.58 0.89 -9.98
N TRP A 109 7.87 -0.39 -9.73
CA TRP A 109 8.08 -0.92 -8.39
C TRP A 109 9.42 -1.65 -8.33
N GLU A 110 9.96 -1.74 -7.13
CA GLU A 110 11.19 -2.47 -6.85
C GLU A 110 11.02 -3.98 -7.09
N THR A 111 12.12 -4.66 -7.42
CA THR A 111 12.09 -6.10 -7.71
C THR A 111 11.84 -6.97 -6.47
N GLU A 112 12.11 -6.42 -5.28
CA GLU A 112 11.85 -7.07 -4.00
C GLU A 112 10.34 -7.15 -3.71
N HIS A 113 9.88 -8.29 -3.21
CA HIS A 113 8.47 -8.46 -2.85
C HIS A 113 8.11 -7.64 -1.60
N ALA A 114 6.91 -7.05 -1.56
CA ALA A 114 6.44 -6.21 -0.45
C ALA A 114 6.68 -6.80 0.96
N ALA A 115 6.38 -8.09 1.15
CA ALA A 115 6.61 -8.77 2.44
C ALA A 115 8.09 -8.81 2.85
N GLN A 116 9.02 -8.97 1.90
CA GLN A 116 10.46 -8.93 2.17
C GLN A 116 10.92 -7.50 2.46
N ALA A 117 10.40 -6.53 1.71
CA ALA A 117 10.66 -5.11 1.94
C ALA A 117 10.20 -4.65 3.33
N LEU A 118 9.01 -5.09 3.79
CA LEU A 118 8.53 -4.83 5.16
C LEU A 118 9.53 -5.31 6.22
N ILE A 119 10.03 -6.54 6.08
CA ILE A 119 11.02 -7.10 7.01
C ILE A 119 12.33 -6.32 6.95
N ARG A 120 12.84 -6.03 5.76
CA ARG A 120 14.11 -5.35 5.56
C ARG A 120 14.06 -3.90 6.08
N LEU A 121 13.05 -3.13 5.69
CA LEU A 121 12.91 -1.73 6.08
C LEU A 121 12.72 -1.55 7.59
N THR A 122 12.01 -2.47 8.26
CA THR A 122 11.86 -2.45 9.73
C THR A 122 13.13 -2.88 10.48
N ARG A 123 14.11 -3.49 9.79
CA ARG A 123 15.45 -3.74 10.34
C ARG A 123 16.40 -2.57 10.10
N GLU A 124 16.26 -1.90 8.97
CA GLU A 124 17.09 -0.74 8.58
C GLU A 124 16.69 0.56 9.30
N HIS A 125 15.44 0.65 9.74
CA HIS A 125 14.90 1.84 10.40
C HIS A 125 14.28 1.51 11.76
N GLU A 126 14.62 2.30 12.76
CA GLU A 126 13.94 2.30 14.06
C GLU A 126 12.65 3.16 14.01
N ASN A 127 11.71 2.83 14.90
CA ASN A 127 10.43 3.54 15.10
C ASN A 127 9.57 3.61 13.82
N VAL A 128 9.37 2.43 13.20
CA VAL A 128 8.55 2.29 12.00
C VAL A 128 7.13 1.88 12.40
N THR A 129 6.15 2.64 11.94
CA THR A 129 4.73 2.27 12.00
C THR A 129 4.27 1.77 10.64
N VAL A 130 3.64 0.59 10.60
CA VAL A 130 2.99 0.10 9.39
C VAL A 130 1.52 0.49 9.41
N VAL A 131 1.07 1.17 8.36
CA VAL A 131 -0.34 1.56 8.17
C VAL A 131 -0.92 0.66 7.09
N ALA A 132 -1.77 -0.28 7.49
CA ALA A 132 -2.42 -1.22 6.57
C ALA A 132 -3.84 -0.74 6.26
N ILE A 133 -4.03 -0.31 5.02
CA ILE A 133 -5.30 0.16 4.46
C ILE A 133 -5.81 -0.73 3.32
N GLY A 134 -5.02 -1.74 2.89
CA GLY A 134 -5.48 -2.83 2.03
C GLY A 134 -5.62 -4.17 2.79
N CYS A 135 -5.71 -5.28 2.03
CA CYS A 135 -5.72 -6.62 2.61
C CYS A 135 -4.43 -6.94 3.37
N LEU A 136 -4.53 -7.53 4.57
CA LEU A 136 -3.40 -7.85 5.47
C LEU A 136 -2.45 -8.97 4.97
N THR A 137 -2.51 -9.33 3.69
CA THR A 137 -1.78 -10.48 3.12
C THR A 137 -0.27 -10.26 3.15
N ASN A 138 0.20 -9.05 2.84
CA ASN A 138 1.64 -8.72 2.90
C ASN A 138 2.18 -8.80 4.33
N LEU A 139 1.44 -8.24 5.30
CA LEU A 139 1.81 -8.31 6.72
C LEU A 139 1.82 -9.75 7.24
N ALA A 140 0.81 -10.56 6.87
CA ALA A 140 0.75 -11.96 7.24
C ALA A 140 1.93 -12.76 6.66
N LEU A 141 2.30 -12.51 5.40
CA LEU A 141 3.46 -13.13 4.77
C LEU A 141 4.77 -12.68 5.44
N ALA A 142 4.91 -11.40 5.79
CA ALA A 142 6.09 -10.91 6.50
C ALA A 142 6.26 -11.62 7.87
N LEU A 143 5.18 -11.72 8.65
CA LEU A 143 5.18 -12.46 9.92
C LEU A 143 5.53 -13.94 9.76
N LYS A 144 5.07 -14.57 8.67
CA LYS A 144 5.37 -15.99 8.38
C LYS A 144 6.82 -16.22 7.96
N LEU A 145 7.43 -15.24 7.31
CA LEU A 145 8.83 -15.30 6.86
C LEU A 145 9.82 -14.93 7.97
N ASP A 146 9.42 -14.04 8.88
CA ASP A 146 10.24 -13.60 10.02
C ASP A 146 9.37 -13.37 11.27
N ASP A 147 9.46 -14.28 12.24
CA ASP A 147 8.73 -14.21 13.50
C ASP A 147 9.12 -12.99 14.37
N ASP A 148 10.33 -12.45 14.19
CA ASP A 148 10.82 -11.28 14.93
C ASP A 148 10.33 -9.96 14.31
N PHE A 149 9.76 -9.98 13.09
CA PHE A 149 9.19 -8.80 12.45
C PHE A 149 8.24 -8.02 13.37
N LYS A 150 7.36 -8.74 14.11
CA LYS A 150 6.41 -8.11 15.05
C LYS A 150 7.08 -7.34 16.19
N ARG A 151 8.32 -7.68 16.55
CA ARG A 151 9.06 -7.01 17.64
C ARG A 151 9.81 -5.76 17.15
N LYS A 152 9.93 -5.56 15.84
CA LYS A 152 10.65 -4.44 15.22
C LYS A 152 9.75 -3.23 14.95
N LEU A 153 8.44 -3.43 14.95
CA LEU A 153 7.45 -2.40 14.69
C LEU A 153 7.25 -1.53 15.93
N GLU A 154 7.19 -0.21 15.73
CA GLU A 154 6.68 0.70 16.76
C GLU A 154 5.18 0.49 16.95
N GLY A 155 4.47 0.28 15.84
CA GLY A 155 3.03 0.03 15.84
C GLY A 155 2.52 -0.44 14.50
N VAL A 156 1.29 -0.96 14.52
CA VAL A 156 0.51 -1.28 13.33
C VAL A 156 -0.84 -0.61 13.46
N VAL A 157 -1.23 0.17 12.46
CA VAL A 157 -2.56 0.76 12.35
C VAL A 157 -3.30 0.06 11.22
N ILE A 158 -4.48 -0.48 11.52
CA ILE A 158 -5.26 -1.29 10.58
C ILE A 158 -6.59 -0.60 10.31
N MET A 159 -6.85 -0.28 9.04
CA MET A 159 -8.20 0.01 8.57
C MET A 159 -8.87 -1.32 8.22
N GLY A 160 -9.78 -1.78 9.08
CA GLY A 160 -10.53 -2.99 8.83
C GLY A 160 -11.12 -3.59 10.10
N GLY A 161 -11.92 -4.63 9.88
CA GLY A 161 -12.62 -5.35 10.94
C GLY A 161 -13.88 -4.63 11.43
N ASN A 162 -14.51 -5.26 12.41
CA ASN A 162 -15.63 -4.74 13.18
C ASN A 162 -15.49 -5.26 14.62
N TYR A 163 -16.26 -4.71 15.54
CA TYR A 163 -16.24 -5.12 16.94
C TYR A 163 -17.58 -5.68 17.44
N TYR A 164 -18.64 -5.57 16.62
CA TYR A 164 -19.99 -6.04 16.94
C TYR A 164 -20.57 -7.04 15.93
N GLY A 165 -19.80 -7.48 14.93
CA GLY A 165 -20.31 -8.35 13.85
C GLY A 165 -21.36 -7.67 12.99
#